data_AF-A0A1L3FHF8-F1
#
_entry.id   AF-A0A1L3FHF8-F1
#
_cell.length_a   1.000
_cell.length_b   1.000
_cell.length_c   1.000
_cell.angle_alpha   90.00
_cell.angle_beta   90.00
_cell.angle_gamma   90.00
#
_symmetry.space_group_name_H-M   'P 1'
#
loop_
_entity.id
_entity.type
_entity.pdbx_description
1 polymer ?
#
loop_
_entity_poly.entity_id
_entity_poly.type
_entity_poly.pdbx_seq_one_letter_code
_entity_poly.pdbx_strand_id
1 'polypeptide(L)'
;MNDPTQLRVQLQACKPGVSGWKDFEDACLATLNYLFVPPLSKPHIQARSYSGIDRRDAIFPNRNHQGLSNWAHLYKELDARMIPFEFKNYDTTEIGKDEVNQTRNYLTTPMGKLAILCTNKKPNRAAHLKRNTIYSEDKKVILFLTPDELIEMIAIKERGEDPSNLILDLVELFYIQHE
;
A
#
# COMPACT_ATOMS: atom_id res chain seq x y z
N MET A 1 -20.39 -5.02 -7.79
CA MET A 1 -19.63 -4.34 -6.72
C MET A 1 -19.21 -5.40 -5.74
N ASN A 2 -18.00 -5.34 -5.19
CA ASN A 2 -17.56 -6.31 -4.18
C ASN A 2 -18.36 -6.05 -2.89
N ASP A 3 -18.91 -7.10 -2.28
CA ASP A 3 -19.61 -7.01 -1.00
C ASP A 3 -18.59 -6.80 0.14
N PRO A 4 -18.71 -5.72 0.94
CA PRO A 4 -17.81 -5.46 2.08
C PRO A 4 -17.69 -6.62 3.07
N THR A 5 -18.75 -7.39 3.27
CA THR A 5 -18.72 -8.57 4.15
C THR A 5 -17.80 -9.64 3.57
N GLN A 6 -17.94 -9.91 2.27
CA GLN A 6 -17.12 -10.87 1.55
C GLN A 6 -15.64 -10.46 1.53
N LEU A 7 -15.33 -9.16 1.36
CA LEU A 7 -13.96 -8.66 1.37
C LEU A 7 -13.25 -8.93 2.71
N ARG A 8 -13.93 -8.69 3.84
CA ARG A 8 -13.39 -8.99 5.18
C ARG A 8 -13.11 -10.47 5.35
N VAL A 9 -14.06 -11.32 4.96
CA VAL A 9 -13.90 -12.78 5.01
C VAL A 9 -12.71 -13.23 4.18
N GLN A 10 -12.54 -12.69 2.97
CA GLN A 10 -11.41 -13.03 2.10
C GLN A 10 -10.07 -12.63 2.74
N LEU A 11 -9.95 -11.42 3.27
CA LEU A 11 -8.73 -10.95 3.94
C LEU A 11 -8.34 -11.83 5.14
N GLN A 12 -9.32 -12.30 5.91
CA GLN A 12 -9.09 -13.14 7.10
C GLN A 12 -8.82 -14.61 6.75
N ALA A 13 -9.35 -15.11 5.63
CA ALA A 13 -9.25 -16.51 5.24
C ALA A 13 -7.94 -16.88 4.52
N CYS A 14 -7.09 -15.88 4.22
CA CYS A 14 -5.85 -16.10 3.50
C CYS A 14 -4.87 -16.98 4.30
N LYS A 15 -4.51 -18.15 3.75
CA LYS A 15 -3.49 -19.00 4.35
C LYS A 15 -2.12 -18.31 4.30
N PRO A 16 -1.36 -18.23 5.42
CA PRO A 16 -0.02 -17.67 5.39
C PRO A 16 0.93 -18.40 4.43
N GLY A 17 1.86 -17.64 3.84
CA GLY A 17 2.92 -18.17 2.98
C GLY A 17 2.53 -18.45 1.54
N VAL A 18 3.40 -19.19 0.85
CA VAL A 18 3.30 -19.44 -0.60
C VAL A 18 2.00 -20.13 -0.99
N SER A 19 1.39 -20.94 -0.11
CA SER A 19 0.15 -21.64 -0.44
C SER A 19 -1.06 -20.71 -0.59
N GLY A 20 -1.10 -19.57 0.12
CA GLY A 20 -2.19 -18.59 0.06
C GLY A 20 -1.77 -17.24 -0.52
N TRP A 21 -0.59 -17.14 -1.14
CA TRP A 21 -0.06 -15.87 -1.65
C TRP A 21 -1.00 -15.21 -2.66
N LYS A 22 -1.60 -16.02 -3.55
CA LYS A 22 -2.45 -15.51 -4.60
C LYS A 22 -3.80 -15.04 -4.07
N ASP A 23 -4.37 -15.79 -3.13
CA ASP A 23 -5.60 -15.41 -2.43
C ASP A 23 -5.41 -14.08 -1.68
N PHE A 24 -4.25 -13.90 -1.03
CA PHE A 24 -3.91 -12.66 -0.34
C PHE A 24 -3.75 -11.47 -1.30
N GLU A 25 -3.03 -11.65 -2.41
CA GLU A 25 -2.91 -10.64 -3.48
C GLU A 25 -4.30 -10.23 -3.99
N ASP A 26 -5.15 -11.20 -4.32
CA ASP A 26 -6.48 -10.95 -4.88
C ASP A 26 -7.41 -10.28 -3.87
N ALA A 27 -7.39 -10.70 -2.60
CA ALA A 27 -8.17 -10.10 -1.52
C ALA A 27 -7.76 -8.64 -1.25
N CYS A 28 -6.45 -8.37 -1.18
CA CYS A 28 -5.94 -7.01 -1.03
C CYS A 28 -6.33 -6.13 -2.22
N LEU A 29 -6.12 -6.62 -3.45
CA LEU A 29 -6.45 -5.87 -4.67
C LEU A 29 -7.94 -5.57 -4.78
N ALA A 30 -8.81 -6.54 -4.50
CA ALA A 30 -10.26 -6.37 -4.51
C ALA A 30 -10.71 -5.34 -3.46
N THR A 31 -10.08 -5.36 -2.28
CA THR A 31 -10.33 -4.40 -1.19
C THR A 31 -9.87 -3.00 -1.57
N LEU A 32 -8.64 -2.84 -2.08
CA LEU A 32 -8.11 -1.53 -2.48
C LEU A 32 -8.91 -0.90 -3.62
N ASN A 33 -9.39 -1.70 -4.59
CA ASN A 33 -10.33 -1.21 -5.60
C ASN A 33 -11.63 -0.73 -4.99
N TYR A 34 -12.21 -1.51 -4.06
CA TYR A 34 -13.41 -1.09 -3.34
C TYR A 34 -13.19 0.21 -2.56
N LEU A 35 -12.05 0.37 -1.88
CA LEU A 35 -11.75 1.52 -1.05
C LEU A 35 -11.47 2.78 -1.85
N PHE A 36 -10.61 2.69 -2.87
CA PHE A 36 -9.96 3.87 -3.46
C PHE A 36 -10.30 4.14 -4.92
N VAL A 37 -11.14 3.33 -5.57
CA VAL A 37 -11.56 3.55 -6.96
C VAL A 37 -13.07 3.77 -7.02
N PRO A 38 -13.56 5.01 -7.19
CA PRO A 38 -12.85 6.30 -7.19
C PRO A 38 -12.34 6.75 -5.79
N PRO A 39 -11.43 7.74 -5.68
CA PRO A 39 -10.99 8.69 -6.73
C PRO A 39 -9.65 8.36 -7.40
N LEU A 40 -8.94 7.31 -6.99
CA LEU A 40 -7.85 6.79 -7.79
C LEU A 40 -8.38 6.12 -9.06
N SER A 41 -7.54 6.02 -10.08
CA SER A 41 -7.88 5.26 -11.28
C SER A 41 -7.71 3.76 -11.02
N LYS A 42 -8.40 2.92 -11.82
CA LYS A 42 -8.20 1.47 -11.78
C LYS A 42 -6.71 1.12 -11.89
N PRO A 43 -6.22 0.15 -11.09
CA PRO A 43 -4.80 -0.15 -11.05
C PRO A 43 -4.31 -0.87 -12.30
N HIS A 44 -3.03 -0.65 -12.63
CA HIS A 44 -2.30 -1.52 -13.54
C HIS A 44 -1.75 -2.70 -12.74
N ILE A 45 -2.26 -3.90 -13.01
CA ILE A 45 -1.87 -5.15 -12.34
C ILE A 45 -0.66 -5.76 -13.06
N GLN A 46 0.29 -6.34 -12.31
CA GLN A 46 1.49 -7.00 -12.83
C GLN A 46 2.30 -6.11 -13.79
N ALA A 47 2.36 -4.81 -13.48
CA ALA A 47 3.01 -3.82 -14.30
C ALA A 47 4.54 -4.02 -14.29
N ARG A 48 5.05 -4.67 -15.34
CA ARG A 48 6.49 -4.87 -15.53
C ARG A 48 7.18 -3.54 -15.82
N SER A 49 8.39 -3.35 -15.29
CA SER A 49 9.30 -2.35 -15.85
C SER A 49 9.65 -2.74 -17.29
N TYR A 50 10.08 -1.78 -18.12
CA TYR A 50 10.44 -2.05 -19.51
C TYR A 50 11.57 -3.09 -19.63
N SER A 51 12.45 -3.18 -18.62
CA SER A 51 13.49 -4.21 -18.53
C SER A 51 12.97 -5.60 -18.16
N GLY A 52 11.70 -5.74 -17.73
CA GLY A 52 11.08 -7.01 -17.36
C GLY A 52 11.50 -7.58 -16.00
N ILE A 53 12.42 -6.92 -15.29
CA ILE A 53 13.03 -7.41 -14.04
C ILE A 53 12.09 -7.21 -12.84
N ASP A 54 11.40 -6.08 -12.80
CA ASP A 54 10.55 -5.72 -11.66
C ASP A 54 9.09 -5.99 -12.00
N ARG A 55 8.53 -7.03 -11.38
CA ARG A 55 7.10 -7.31 -11.39
C ARG A 55 6.48 -6.62 -10.17
N ARG A 56 5.80 -5.50 -10.41
CA ARG A 56 5.00 -4.80 -9.40
C ARG A 56 3.60 -5.39 -9.37
N ASP A 57 3.06 -5.60 -8.19
CA ASP A 57 1.76 -6.25 -8.08
C ASP A 57 0.62 -5.36 -8.59
N ALA A 58 0.50 -4.15 -8.04
CA ALA A 58 -0.48 -3.18 -8.49
C ALA A 58 0.06 -1.74 -8.45
N ILE A 59 -0.30 -0.93 -9.45
CA ILE A 59 0.01 0.50 -9.45
C ILE A 59 -1.28 1.27 -9.66
N PHE A 60 -1.64 2.12 -8.68
CA PHE A 60 -2.82 2.98 -8.76
C PHE A 60 -2.44 4.36 -9.29
N PRO A 61 -2.93 4.78 -10.47
CA PRO A 61 -2.74 6.13 -10.96
C PRO A 61 -3.54 7.13 -10.11
N ASN A 62 -2.83 8.09 -9.55
CA ASN A 62 -3.43 9.21 -8.83
C ASN A 62 -3.48 10.44 -9.75
N ARG A 63 -4.69 10.74 -10.24
CA ARG A 63 -4.94 11.90 -11.10
C ARG A 63 -5.48 13.10 -10.33
N ASN A 64 -5.52 13.03 -9.01
CA ASN A 64 -6.02 14.09 -8.13
C ASN A 64 -4.97 15.19 -7.95
N HIS A 65 -4.51 15.81 -9.03
CA HIS A 65 -3.47 16.83 -9.00
C HIS A 65 -3.99 18.22 -8.56
N GLN A 66 -5.31 18.36 -8.37
CA GLN A 66 -5.99 19.58 -7.96
C GLN A 66 -6.96 19.28 -6.80
N GLY A 67 -7.35 20.33 -6.08
CA GLY A 67 -8.28 20.22 -4.94
C GLY A 67 -7.60 19.94 -3.60
N LEU A 68 -8.44 19.53 -2.64
CA LEU A 68 -8.12 19.36 -1.22
C LEU A 68 -8.38 17.93 -0.70
N SER A 69 -8.60 16.95 -1.59
CA SER A 69 -8.70 15.55 -1.15
C SER A 69 -7.37 15.04 -0.62
N ASN A 70 -7.40 14.00 0.21
CA ASN A 70 -6.20 13.37 0.76
C ASN A 70 -5.25 12.90 -0.36
N TRP A 71 -5.79 12.31 -1.42
CA TRP A 71 -5.00 11.93 -2.60
C TRP A 71 -4.37 13.14 -3.31
N ALA A 72 -5.01 14.31 -3.28
CA ALA A 72 -4.42 15.54 -3.82
C ALA A 72 -3.33 16.12 -2.91
N HIS A 73 -3.47 15.96 -1.60
CA HIS A 73 -2.42 16.28 -0.64
C HIS A 73 -1.18 15.42 -0.91
N LEU A 74 -1.34 14.09 -0.94
CA LEU A 74 -0.26 13.13 -1.22
C LEU A 74 0.36 13.33 -2.60
N TYR A 75 -0.44 13.72 -3.62
CA TYR A 75 0.08 14.06 -4.94
C TYR A 75 1.07 15.23 -4.86
N LYS A 76 0.71 16.30 -4.14
CA LYS A 76 1.51 17.54 -4.05
C LYS A 76 2.75 17.37 -3.17
N GLU A 77 2.60 16.66 -2.06
CA GLU A 77 3.67 16.50 -1.07
C GLU A 77 4.72 15.47 -1.50
N LEU A 78 4.26 14.32 -1.99
CA LEU A 78 5.11 13.16 -2.27
C LEU A 78 5.27 12.87 -3.76
N ASP A 79 4.83 13.79 -4.64
CA ASP A 79 4.73 13.54 -6.08
C ASP A 79 3.98 12.22 -6.39
N ALA A 80 3.03 11.80 -5.54
CA ALA A 80 2.41 10.48 -5.55
C ALA A 80 1.48 10.27 -6.76
N ARG A 81 2.08 10.21 -7.96
CA ARG A 81 1.43 10.15 -9.29
C ARG A 81 0.97 8.74 -9.62
N MET A 82 1.80 7.76 -9.33
CA MET A 82 1.55 6.35 -9.59
C MET A 82 1.98 5.59 -8.34
N ILE A 83 1.01 5.18 -7.52
CA ILE A 83 1.25 4.65 -6.19
C ILE A 83 1.37 3.12 -6.30
N PRO A 84 2.57 2.54 -6.13
CA PRO A 84 2.74 1.10 -6.09
C PRO A 84 2.19 0.54 -4.78
N PHE A 85 1.40 -0.53 -4.91
CA PHE A 85 1.02 -1.43 -3.84
C PHE A 85 1.69 -2.78 -4.09
N GLU A 86 2.41 -3.27 -3.08
CA GLU A 86 3.10 -4.56 -3.09
C GLU A 86 2.47 -5.47 -2.03
N PHE A 87 2.27 -6.76 -2.33
CA PHE A 87 1.62 -7.71 -1.44
C PHE A 87 2.62 -8.78 -0.96
N LYS A 88 2.77 -8.92 0.36
CA LYS A 88 3.62 -9.96 0.96
C LYS A 88 2.81 -10.84 1.91
N ASN A 89 2.80 -12.14 1.63
CA ASN A 89 2.14 -13.14 2.44
C ASN A 89 3.14 -14.21 2.89
N TYR A 90 3.58 -14.15 4.15
CA TYR A 90 4.61 -15.03 4.71
C TYR A 90 4.07 -15.94 5.81
N ASP A 91 4.65 -17.14 5.94
CA ASP A 91 4.24 -18.16 6.93
C ASP A 91 5.15 -18.18 8.16
N THR A 92 6.43 -18.50 8.00
CA THR A 92 7.37 -18.54 9.14
C THR A 92 8.33 -17.36 9.15
N THR A 93 8.58 -16.77 7.98
CA THR A 93 9.48 -15.62 7.82
C THR A 93 8.82 -14.33 8.26
N GLU A 94 9.65 -13.43 8.80
CA GLU A 94 9.22 -12.06 9.13
C GLU A 94 9.23 -11.17 7.88
N ILE A 95 8.43 -10.10 7.92
CA ILE A 95 8.56 -9.00 6.95
C ILE A 95 9.68 -8.09 7.45
N GLY A 96 10.77 -8.01 6.72
CA GLY A 96 12.01 -7.36 7.13
C GLY A 96 12.44 -6.23 6.20
N LYS A 97 13.72 -5.88 6.31
CA LYS A 97 14.35 -4.79 5.53
C LYS A 97 14.39 -5.07 4.02
N ASP A 98 14.36 -6.33 3.61
CA ASP A 98 14.56 -6.71 2.21
C ASP A 98 13.31 -6.39 1.37
N GLU A 99 12.12 -6.60 1.93
CA GLU A 99 10.85 -6.19 1.32
C GLU A 99 10.77 -4.67 1.17
N VAL A 100 11.26 -3.93 2.17
CA VAL A 100 11.33 -2.46 2.13
C VAL A 100 12.31 -1.99 1.05
N ASN A 101 13.49 -2.63 0.95
CA ASN A 101 14.48 -2.35 -0.09
C ASN A 101 13.94 -2.61 -1.50
N GLN A 102 13.27 -3.74 -1.69
CA GLN A 102 12.63 -4.06 -2.97
C GLN A 102 11.61 -2.97 -3.33
N THR A 103 10.75 -2.60 -2.38
CA THR A 103 9.70 -1.59 -2.58
C THR A 103 10.28 -0.22 -2.93
N ARG A 104 11.40 0.18 -2.32
CA ARG A 104 12.12 1.43 -2.62
C ARG A 104 12.48 1.56 -4.10
N ASN A 105 12.83 0.46 -4.76
CA ASN A 105 13.29 0.46 -6.15
C ASN A 105 12.15 0.82 -7.12
N TYR A 106 10.89 0.61 -6.74
CA TYR A 106 9.74 1.02 -7.54
C TYR A 106 9.51 2.54 -7.53
N LEU A 107 9.99 3.24 -6.49
CA LEU A 107 9.83 4.68 -6.33
C LEU A 107 10.83 5.45 -7.21
N THR A 108 10.43 5.66 -8.45
CA THR A 108 11.13 6.47 -9.47
C THR A 108 10.47 7.84 -9.60
N THR A 109 11.13 8.81 -10.21
CA THR A 109 10.59 10.17 -10.41
C THR A 109 9.19 10.20 -11.06
N PRO A 110 8.88 9.36 -12.07
CA PRO A 110 7.52 9.30 -12.61
C PRO A 110 6.48 8.72 -11.65
N MET A 111 6.88 7.88 -10.71
CA MET A 111 5.98 7.25 -9.73
C MET A 111 5.67 8.19 -8.56
N GLY A 112 6.71 8.86 -8.07
CA GLY A 112 6.67 9.65 -6.85
C GLY A 112 7.44 8.98 -5.72
N LYS A 113 7.11 9.41 -4.51
CA LYS A 113 7.82 9.04 -3.27
C LYS A 113 6.95 8.26 -2.29
N LEU A 114 5.73 7.86 -2.65
CA LEU A 114 4.84 7.06 -1.80
C LEU A 114 4.67 5.65 -2.35
N ALA A 115 4.97 4.64 -1.53
CA ALA A 115 4.63 3.24 -1.77
C ALA A 115 3.90 2.66 -0.56
N ILE A 116 3.09 1.63 -0.81
CA ILE A 116 2.34 0.92 0.25
C ILE A 116 2.65 -0.58 0.15
N LEU A 117 3.14 -1.14 1.24
CA LEU A 117 3.41 -2.57 1.36
C LEU A 117 2.30 -3.21 2.21
N CYS A 118 1.45 -3.99 1.57
CA CYS A 118 0.38 -4.75 2.21
C CYS A 118 0.93 -6.11 2.65
N THR A 119 0.89 -6.40 3.95
CA THR A 119 1.54 -7.56 4.55
C THR A 119 0.57 -8.34 5.43
N ASN A 120 0.61 -9.67 5.37
CA ASN A 120 -0.26 -10.51 6.22
C ASN A 120 0.12 -10.48 7.71
N LYS A 121 1.25 -9.86 8.05
CA LYS A 121 1.80 -9.72 9.40
C LYS A 121 2.42 -8.35 9.59
N LYS A 122 2.53 -7.92 10.85
CA LYS A 122 3.24 -6.70 11.21
C LYS A 122 4.73 -6.81 10.85
N PRO A 123 5.31 -5.80 10.19
CA PRO A 123 6.74 -5.79 9.89
C PRO A 123 7.61 -5.71 11.15
N ASN A 124 8.79 -6.30 11.08
CA ASN A 124 9.71 -6.31 12.21
C ASN A 124 10.42 -4.96 12.38
N ARG A 125 11.11 -4.78 13.51
CA ARG A 125 11.85 -3.54 13.82
C ARG A 125 12.83 -3.15 12.71
N ALA A 126 13.47 -4.12 12.05
CA ALA A 126 14.43 -3.84 10.99
C ALA A 126 13.76 -3.24 9.73
N ALA A 127 12.53 -3.67 9.40
CA ALA A 127 11.74 -3.05 8.34
C ALA A 127 11.42 -1.58 8.66
N HIS A 128 10.98 -1.30 9.89
CA HIS A 128 10.68 0.07 10.33
C HIS A 128 11.92 0.98 10.30
N LEU A 129 13.06 0.51 10.85
CA LEU A 129 14.31 1.26 10.79
C LEU A 129 14.74 1.51 9.33
N LYS A 130 14.57 0.51 8.44
CA LYS A 130 14.99 0.66 7.06
C LYS A 130 14.15 1.68 6.29
N ARG A 131 12.82 1.70 6.46
CA ARG A 131 11.98 2.74 5.83
C ARG A 131 12.35 4.15 6.31
N ASN A 132 12.73 4.31 7.58
CA ASN A 132 13.18 5.59 8.11
C ASN A 132 14.50 6.01 7.45
N THR A 133 15.50 5.12 7.37
CA THR A 133 16.76 5.42 6.66
C THR A 133 16.52 5.84 5.21
N ILE A 134 15.63 5.13 4.50
CA ILE A 134 15.27 5.45 3.11
C ILE A 134 14.64 6.85 2.99
N TYR A 135 13.82 7.25 3.96
CA TYR A 135 13.26 8.59 3.99
C TYR A 135 14.31 9.67 4.29
N SER A 136 15.27 9.42 5.19
CA SER A 136 16.39 10.35 5.41
C SER A 136 17.19 10.59 4.12
N GLU A 137 17.45 9.51 3.37
CA GLU A 137 18.25 9.53 2.14
C GLU A 137 17.50 10.15 0.94
N ASP A 138 16.30 9.66 0.65
CA ASP A 138 15.61 9.92 -0.62
C ASP A 138 14.26 10.65 -0.47
N LYS A 139 13.82 10.90 0.78
CA LYS A 139 12.46 11.39 1.10
C LYS A 139 11.35 10.46 0.60
N LYS A 140 11.65 9.17 0.44
CA LYS A 140 10.69 8.13 0.06
C LYS A 140 9.95 7.61 1.29
N VAL A 141 8.63 7.62 1.24
CA VAL A 141 7.71 7.10 2.25
C VAL A 141 7.20 5.73 1.82
N ILE A 142 7.42 4.72 2.69
CA ILE A 142 6.92 3.36 2.50
C ILE A 142 6.03 3.03 3.70
N LEU A 143 4.73 2.96 3.46
CA LEU A 143 3.74 2.63 4.49
C LEU A 143 3.53 1.12 4.55
N PHE A 144 3.08 0.66 5.71
CA PHE A 144 2.69 -0.73 5.93
C PHE A 144 1.19 -0.78 6.18
N LEU A 145 0.51 -1.72 5.52
CA LEU A 145 -0.88 -2.06 5.78
C LEU A 145 -0.98 -3.56 6.04
N THR A 146 -1.78 -3.94 7.03
CA THR A 146 -2.16 -5.33 7.28
C THR A 146 -3.64 -5.52 7.01
N PRO A 147 -4.16 -6.76 7.05
CA PRO A 147 -5.61 -7.00 7.01
C PRO A 147 -6.39 -6.17 8.02
N ASP A 148 -5.80 -5.87 9.19
CA ASP A 148 -6.47 -5.08 10.23
C ASP A 148 -6.78 -3.65 9.73
N GLU A 149 -5.77 -2.94 9.20
CA GLU A 149 -5.98 -1.59 8.65
C GLU A 149 -6.92 -1.61 7.43
N LEU A 150 -6.83 -2.64 6.58
CA LEU A 150 -7.74 -2.77 5.43
C LEU A 150 -9.19 -2.98 5.87
N ILE A 151 -9.43 -3.81 6.89
CA ILE A 151 -10.77 -4.05 7.46
C ILE A 151 -11.31 -2.79 8.13
N GLU A 152 -10.46 -2.04 8.81
CA GLU A 152 -10.80 -0.74 9.40
C GLU A 152 -11.21 0.27 8.31
N MET A 153 -10.44 0.37 7.22
CA MET A 153 -10.80 1.22 6.08
C MET A 153 -12.14 0.83 5.45
N ILE A 154 -12.47 -0.48 5.38
CA ILE A 154 -13.81 -0.90 4.92
C ILE A 154 -14.89 -0.37 5.85
N ALA A 155 -14.67 -0.44 7.18
CA ALA A 155 -15.62 0.09 8.15
C ALA A 155 -15.77 1.62 8.09
N ILE A 156 -14.67 2.36 7.88
CA ILE A 156 -14.69 3.82 7.63
C ILE A 156 -15.57 4.12 6.43
N LYS A 157 -15.36 3.40 5.31
CA LYS A 157 -16.13 3.60 4.08
C LYS A 157 -17.62 3.30 4.24
N GLU A 158 -17.98 2.24 4.99
CA GLU A 158 -19.38 1.90 5.28
C GLU A 158 -20.11 2.96 6.12
N ARG A 159 -19.38 3.72 6.96
CA ARG A 159 -19.95 4.87 7.69
C ARG A 159 -20.11 6.12 6.83
N GLY A 160 -19.68 6.08 5.56
CA GLY A 160 -19.71 7.22 4.66
C GLY A 160 -18.52 8.18 4.81
N GLU A 161 -17.49 7.79 5.54
CA GLU A 161 -16.25 8.54 5.72
C GLU A 161 -15.22 8.18 4.61
N ASP A 162 -14.22 9.03 4.41
CA ASP A 162 -13.15 8.78 3.43
C ASP A 162 -12.09 7.82 3.99
N PRO A 163 -11.96 6.58 3.47
CA PRO A 163 -10.97 5.62 3.97
C PRO A 163 -9.51 6.07 3.77
N SER A 164 -9.26 7.06 2.89
CA SER A 164 -7.91 7.61 2.71
C SER A 164 -7.44 8.46 3.90
N ASN A 165 -8.32 8.80 4.85
CA ASN A 165 -7.91 9.42 6.12
C ASN A 165 -6.89 8.53 6.84
N LEU A 166 -7.12 7.20 6.88
CA LEU A 166 -6.20 6.28 7.53
C LEU A 166 -4.83 6.24 6.81
N ILE A 167 -4.79 6.48 5.49
CA ILE A 167 -3.52 6.62 4.77
C ILE A 167 -2.76 7.88 5.22
N LEU A 168 -3.44 9.02 5.40
CA LEU A 168 -2.80 10.23 5.93
C LEU A 168 -2.33 10.03 7.37
N ASP A 169 -3.16 9.44 8.24
CA ASP A 169 -2.79 9.15 9.62
C ASP A 169 -1.50 8.28 9.68
N LEU A 170 -1.37 7.32 8.78
CA LEU A 170 -0.16 6.50 8.66
C LEU A 170 1.06 7.28 8.14
N VAL A 171 0.87 8.27 7.27
CA VAL A 171 1.96 9.17 6.83
C VAL A 171 2.39 10.08 7.98
N GLU A 172 1.46 10.66 8.71
CA GLU A 172 1.74 11.51 9.88
C GLU A 172 2.45 10.71 10.98
N LEU A 173 1.95 9.52 11.29
CA LEU A 173 2.58 8.61 12.23
C LEU A 173 3.99 8.21 11.76
N PHE A 174 4.16 7.98 10.46
CA PHE A 174 5.48 7.71 9.88
C PHE A 174 6.44 8.88 10.13
N TYR A 175 6.00 10.13 9.94
CA TYR A 175 6.84 11.31 10.21
C TYR A 175 7.18 11.48 11.69
N ILE A 176 6.22 11.24 12.59
CA ILE A 176 6.46 11.27 14.05
C ILE A 176 7.49 10.20 14.45
N GLN A 177 7.41 9.01 13.86
CA GLN A 177 8.31 7.90 14.14
C GLN A 177 9.66 8.00 13.40
N HIS A 178 9.82 8.97 12.50
CA HIS A 178 11.06 9.15 11.75
C HIS A 178 12.16 9.82 12.58
N GLU A 179 11.77 10.68 13.51
CA GLU A 179 12.68 11.43 14.39
C GLU A 179 13.48 10.51 15.35
#